data_AF-A0ABD2WUX6-F1
#
_entry.id   AF-A0ABD2WUX6-F1
#
_cell.length_a   1.000
_cell.length_b   1.000
_cell.length_c   1.000
_cell.angle_alpha   90.00
_cell.angle_beta   90.00
_cell.angle_gamma   90.00
#
_symmetry.space_group_name_H-M   'P 1'
#
loop_
_entity.id
_entity.type
_entity.pdbx_description
1 polymer ?
#
loop_
_entity_poly.entity_id
_entity_poly.type
_entity_poly.pdbx_seq_one_letter_code
_entity_poly.pdbx_strand_id
1 'polypeptide(L)'
;MTTRERSYKATYHRIATNEDEVILFVDQRYSSTDSLLEEQQPDYDMRYKVNDPESANQPPASAVTTTEDNSWSKQQDNEKSARTKQTRLIIVVGLLAVAVIALVVTLTLQTTIFGASGGSGESKEMCQSEECIKTAARMIENLNKSVDPCEDFYDFACGGWIARNPIPQSESVWDQLISLHEELSQKLRLLLEEPDQPGEPRGVKMARAYYRTCLDTDSMEKLGMEPIYEVMAKLKLPRNIPEDDLNPPELDVAWLAGNAHRLIKLHLMVNFFISEDPRNGTLNRMMLEQVSPVLPDRHLLDQERFKSEIDEYKKYAKSMLELAGVGKRSGEFAQEIVDFSTQLAGILNTPEERRSPNHMFHDLSFQDLQMTTDMNAAQWNWTTYINGVFNDTDVKIDAAKEKVIVVDMTYLQKLPQLLVLTPSSVIGEYNNLIAYV
;
A
#
# COMPACT_ATOMS: atom_id res chain seq x y z
N MET A 1 -9.36 -35.38 0.40
CA MET A 1 -9.65 -34.17 -0.40
C MET A 1 -11.14 -33.92 -0.35
N THR A 2 -11.55 -32.75 0.13
CA THR A 2 -12.96 -32.33 0.19
C THR A 2 -12.99 -30.83 -0.05
N THR A 3 -13.24 -30.44 -1.29
CA THR A 3 -13.32 -29.04 -1.71
C THR A 3 -14.51 -28.37 -1.04
N ARG A 4 -14.25 -27.38 -0.17
CA ARG A 4 -15.27 -26.41 0.27
C ARG A 4 -15.10 -25.14 -0.57
N GLU A 5 -16.03 -24.91 -1.47
CA GLU A 5 -16.18 -23.62 -2.13
C GLU A 5 -16.49 -22.55 -1.07
N ARG A 6 -15.59 -21.57 -0.89
CA ARG A 6 -15.92 -20.35 -0.15
C ARG A 6 -16.71 -19.43 -1.08
N SER A 7 -18.04 -19.51 -0.98
CA SER A 7 -18.92 -18.51 -1.62
C SER A 7 -18.71 -17.16 -0.94
N TYR A 8 -18.01 -16.25 -1.62
CA TYR A 8 -17.87 -14.86 -1.20
C TYR A 8 -19.20 -14.14 -1.42
N LYS A 9 -20.00 -14.01 -0.36
CA LYS A 9 -21.16 -13.11 -0.36
C LYS A 9 -20.68 -11.68 -0.11
N ALA A 10 -20.72 -10.84 -1.14
CA ALA A 10 -20.75 -9.40 -0.95
C ALA A 10 -22.08 -9.02 -0.27
N THR A 11 -22.02 -8.61 1.00
CA THR A 11 -23.20 -8.18 1.76
C THR A 11 -23.55 -6.74 1.37
N TYR A 12 -24.38 -6.60 0.33
CA TYR A 12 -24.94 -5.29 -0.05
C TYR A 12 -25.89 -4.80 1.05
N HIS A 13 -25.45 -3.83 1.86
CA HIS A 13 -26.28 -3.20 2.89
C HIS A 13 -27.36 -2.34 2.25
N ARG A 14 -28.54 -2.93 2.02
CA ARG A 14 -29.74 -2.23 1.56
C ARG A 14 -30.35 -1.40 2.69
N ILE A 15 -29.77 -0.23 2.97
CA ILE A 15 -30.49 0.82 3.70
C ILE A 15 -31.69 1.24 2.82
N ALA A 16 -32.88 1.26 3.40
CA ALA A 16 -34.11 1.62 2.71
C ALA A 16 -34.32 3.14 2.76
N THR A 17 -33.49 3.89 2.03
CA THR A 17 -33.85 5.25 1.59
C THR A 17 -34.98 5.17 0.57
N ASN A 18 -35.80 6.22 0.49
CA ASN A 18 -36.73 6.38 -0.63
C ASN A 18 -35.96 6.56 -1.95
N GLU A 19 -36.63 6.34 -3.08
CA GLU A 19 -36.03 6.32 -4.41
C GLU A 19 -35.44 7.69 -4.83
N ASP A 20 -34.18 7.98 -4.48
CA ASP A 20 -33.26 8.67 -5.40
C ASP A 20 -31.76 8.67 -5.01
N GLU A 21 -31.39 8.52 -3.73
CA GLU A 21 -29.97 8.59 -3.33
C GLU A 21 -29.23 7.24 -3.44
N VAL A 22 -28.06 7.25 -4.09
CA VAL A 22 -27.08 6.15 -4.07
C VAL A 22 -25.73 6.73 -3.65
N ILE A 23 -25.41 6.56 -2.36
CA ILE A 23 -24.10 6.94 -1.81
C ILE A 23 -23.12 5.80 -2.07
N LEU A 24 -22.05 6.08 -2.83
CA LEU A 24 -20.94 5.15 -3.01
C LEU A 24 -19.98 5.27 -1.81
N PHE A 25 -19.90 4.21 -1.00
CA PHE A 25 -18.90 4.08 0.05
C PHE A 25 -17.65 3.41 -0.49
N VAL A 26 -16.49 4.05 -0.31
CA VAL A 26 -15.16 3.47 -0.52
C VAL A 26 -14.39 3.58 0.79
N ASP A 27 -14.49 2.57 1.63
CA ASP A 27 -13.68 2.46 2.86
C ASP A 27 -12.37 1.74 2.54
N GLN A 28 -11.29 2.50 2.33
CA GLN A 28 -9.94 1.93 2.24
C GLN A 28 -9.37 1.71 3.65
N ARG A 29 -9.76 0.62 4.30
CA ARG A 29 -9.08 0.12 5.50
C ARG A 29 -8.52 -1.29 5.31
N TYR A 30 -7.21 -1.40 5.45
CA TYR A 30 -6.50 -2.67 5.60
C TYR A 30 -6.86 -3.32 6.94
N SER A 31 -7.90 -4.14 6.95
CA SER A 31 -8.33 -4.89 8.13
C SER A 31 -7.55 -6.20 8.28
N SER A 32 -6.45 -6.18 9.02
CA SER A 32 -5.68 -7.38 9.39
C SER A 32 -6.29 -8.08 10.62
N THR A 33 -7.45 -8.72 10.45
CA THR A 33 -8.10 -9.53 11.50
C THR A 33 -7.68 -10.99 11.39
N ASP A 34 -6.55 -11.36 12.00
CA ASP A 34 -6.18 -12.77 12.21
C ASP A 34 -6.79 -13.29 13.51
N SER A 35 -7.46 -14.44 13.42
CA SER A 35 -8.13 -15.07 14.56
C SER A 35 -7.17 -15.97 15.34
N LEU A 36 -6.98 -15.67 16.62
CA LEU A 36 -6.10 -16.43 17.52
C LEU A 36 -6.40 -17.94 17.55
N LEU A 37 -5.38 -18.74 17.25
CA LEU A 37 -5.20 -20.10 17.75
C LEU A 37 -3.75 -20.23 18.22
N GLU A 38 -3.54 -20.71 19.45
CA GLU A 38 -2.20 -20.96 19.98
C GLU A 38 -1.57 -22.19 19.31
N GLU A 39 -0.41 -22.02 18.68
CA GLU A 39 0.49 -23.13 18.35
C GLU A 39 1.93 -22.73 18.72
N GLN A 40 2.65 -23.62 19.39
CA GLN A 40 3.94 -23.31 20.00
C GLN A 40 5.08 -23.39 18.96
N GLN A 41 5.86 -22.31 18.81
CA GLN A 41 7.14 -22.33 18.09
C GLN A 41 8.30 -21.77 18.95
N PRO A 42 9.53 -22.29 18.77
CA PRO A 42 10.70 -21.92 19.56
C PRO A 42 11.43 -20.67 19.05
N ASP A 43 12.19 -20.07 19.95
CA ASP A 43 13.05 -18.90 19.75
C ASP A 43 14.17 -19.11 18.71
N TYR A 44 14.41 -18.11 17.86
CA TYR A 44 15.48 -18.03 16.86
C TYR A 44 15.91 -16.56 16.63
N ASP A 45 17.07 -16.17 17.18
CA ASP A 45 17.69 -14.84 17.04
C ASP A 45 18.20 -14.58 15.61
N MET A 46 17.35 -14.04 14.73
CA MET A 46 17.73 -13.61 13.37
C MET A 46 18.23 -12.16 13.36
N ARG A 47 19.56 -12.00 13.47
CA ARG A 47 20.23 -10.69 13.37
C ARG A 47 20.44 -10.27 11.93
N TYR A 48 19.52 -9.46 11.40
CA TYR A 48 19.73 -8.77 10.13
C TYR A 48 20.97 -7.87 10.18
N LYS A 49 21.86 -8.01 9.20
CA LYS A 49 22.89 -7.02 8.88
C LYS A 49 22.37 -6.16 7.74
N VAL A 50 22.21 -4.87 7.98
CA VAL A 50 22.06 -3.87 6.91
C VAL A 50 23.44 -3.59 6.34
N ASN A 51 23.59 -3.67 5.02
CA ASN A 51 24.82 -3.28 4.32
C ASN A 51 24.59 -1.90 3.69
N ASP A 52 25.27 -0.87 4.20
CA ASP A 52 25.28 0.46 3.58
C ASP A 52 26.13 0.46 2.29
N PRO A 53 25.64 1.04 1.17
CA PRO A 53 26.28 0.95 -0.14
C PRO A 53 27.41 1.97 -0.38
N GLU A 54 28.31 2.19 0.59
CA GLU A 54 29.50 3.05 0.42
C GLU A 54 30.83 2.36 0.80
N SER A 55 31.31 1.42 -0.04
CA SER A 55 32.77 1.12 -0.16
C SER A 55 33.11 0.13 -1.30
N ALA A 56 33.14 0.60 -2.55
CA ALA A 56 33.67 -0.18 -3.68
C ALA A 56 34.41 0.71 -4.70
N ASN A 57 35.73 0.90 -4.52
CA ASN A 57 36.49 1.79 -5.39
C ASN A 57 37.96 1.34 -5.59
N GLN A 58 38.21 0.38 -6.50
CA GLN A 58 39.49 0.21 -7.23
C GLN A 58 39.38 -0.87 -8.33
N PRO A 59 39.88 -0.61 -9.57
CA PRO A 59 39.91 -1.60 -10.65
C PRO A 59 41.28 -2.32 -10.79
N PRO A 60 41.33 -3.58 -11.26
CA PRO A 60 42.57 -4.27 -11.61
C PRO A 60 43.11 -3.87 -13.01
N ALA A 61 44.40 -4.06 -13.23
CA ALA A 61 45.10 -3.69 -14.46
C ALA A 61 44.98 -4.74 -15.60
N SER A 62 45.24 -4.29 -16.83
CA SER A 62 45.14 -5.08 -18.06
C SER A 62 46.49 -5.66 -18.54
N ALA A 63 46.43 -6.74 -19.32
CA ALA A 63 47.55 -7.26 -20.12
C ALA A 63 47.02 -7.92 -21.41
N VAL A 64 47.73 -7.74 -22.53
CA VAL A 64 47.34 -8.21 -23.88
C VAL A 64 48.56 -8.67 -24.66
N THR A 65 48.52 -9.88 -25.22
CA THR A 65 49.29 -10.37 -26.40
C THR A 65 48.69 -11.72 -26.82
N THR A 66 47.92 -11.85 -27.90
CA THR A 66 48.30 -12.00 -29.33
C THR A 66 48.75 -13.39 -29.76
N THR A 67 48.25 -13.82 -30.93
CA THR A 67 48.43 -15.13 -31.57
C THR A 67 49.63 -15.19 -32.51
N GLU A 68 50.21 -16.39 -32.70
CA GLU A 68 50.97 -16.76 -33.90
C GLU A 68 50.53 -18.14 -34.42
N ASP A 69 50.74 -18.36 -35.73
CA ASP A 69 50.44 -19.57 -36.49
C ASP A 69 51.50 -19.68 -37.63
N ASN A 70 51.95 -20.90 -38.00
CA ASN A 70 52.51 -21.30 -39.32
C ASN A 70 53.30 -22.65 -39.32
N SER A 71 52.63 -23.72 -39.75
CA SER A 71 52.86 -24.50 -41.00
C SER A 71 54.25 -25.00 -41.54
N TRP A 72 54.19 -26.17 -42.24
CA TRP A 72 55.07 -26.75 -43.30
C TRP A 72 56.36 -27.61 -43.06
N SER A 73 56.16 -28.94 -43.04
CA SER A 73 56.51 -29.88 -44.16
C SER A 73 57.79 -30.75 -44.22
N LYS A 74 57.70 -31.82 -45.06
CA LYS A 74 58.73 -32.72 -45.66
C LYS A 74 59.39 -33.75 -44.69
N GLN A 75 59.82 -34.96 -45.09
CA GLN A 75 59.89 -35.73 -46.38
C GLN A 75 59.93 -37.27 -46.01
N GLN A 76 59.99 -38.35 -46.84
CA GLN A 76 60.20 -38.61 -48.28
C GLN A 76 59.74 -40.07 -48.69
N ASP A 77 59.55 -40.34 -49.99
CA ASP A 77 59.62 -41.57 -50.84
C ASP A 77 59.53 -43.02 -50.24
N ASN A 78 58.65 -43.93 -50.72
CA ASN A 78 58.71 -44.81 -51.94
C ASN A 78 59.74 -46.00 -51.86
N GLU A 79 59.54 -47.24 -52.34
CA GLU A 79 58.45 -47.92 -53.11
C GLU A 79 58.64 -49.49 -53.08
N LYS A 80 57.70 -50.27 -53.65
CA LYS A 80 57.79 -51.69 -54.15
C LYS A 80 57.78 -52.88 -53.17
N SER A 81 56.75 -53.73 -53.27
CA SER A 81 56.77 -54.99 -54.07
C SER A 81 55.43 -55.75 -53.99
N ALA A 82 55.09 -56.59 -54.98
CA ALA A 82 53.73 -57.14 -55.15
C ALA A 82 53.64 -58.66 -55.46
N ARG A 83 53.15 -59.43 -54.47
CA ARG A 83 52.44 -60.74 -54.49
C ARG A 83 52.16 -61.08 -53.00
N THR A 84 51.05 -61.66 -52.56
CA THR A 84 50.07 -62.56 -53.20
C THR A 84 48.64 -62.15 -52.79
N LYS A 85 47.73 -61.96 -53.75
CA LYS A 85 46.45 -61.24 -53.51
C LYS A 85 45.23 -62.10 -53.13
N GLN A 86 45.28 -63.43 -53.22
CA GLN A 86 44.10 -64.28 -52.96
C GLN A 86 44.03 -64.82 -51.51
N THR A 87 45.15 -65.22 -50.90
CA THR A 87 45.14 -65.74 -49.50
C THR A 87 44.82 -64.64 -48.47
N ARG A 88 45.28 -63.41 -48.70
CA ARG A 88 44.98 -62.27 -47.82
C ARG A 88 43.49 -61.90 -47.81
N LEU A 89 42.75 -62.11 -48.91
CA LEU A 89 41.33 -61.77 -48.96
C LEU A 89 40.52 -62.64 -47.99
N ILE A 90 40.78 -63.94 -47.95
CA ILE A 90 40.09 -64.88 -47.04
C ILE A 90 40.41 -64.56 -45.57
N ILE A 91 41.67 -64.23 -45.26
CA ILE A 91 42.08 -63.84 -43.90
C ILE A 91 41.45 -62.51 -43.48
N VAL A 92 41.42 -61.50 -44.38
CA VAL A 92 40.78 -60.21 -44.09
C VAL A 92 39.26 -60.33 -43.97
N VAL A 93 38.59 -61.09 -44.84
CA VAL A 93 37.14 -61.35 -44.73
C VAL A 93 36.81 -62.17 -43.49
N GLY A 94 37.65 -63.15 -43.12
CA GLY A 94 37.51 -63.91 -41.87
C GLY A 94 37.69 -63.04 -40.62
N LEU A 95 38.73 -62.19 -40.59
CA LEU A 95 38.94 -61.24 -39.50
C LEU A 95 37.84 -60.16 -39.43
N LEU A 96 37.33 -59.68 -40.57
CA LEU A 96 36.19 -58.77 -40.62
C LEU A 96 34.91 -59.46 -40.14
N ALA A 97 34.65 -60.71 -40.52
CA ALA A 97 33.51 -61.48 -40.03
C ALA A 97 33.59 -61.71 -38.52
N VAL A 98 34.76 -62.09 -37.99
CA VAL A 98 34.99 -62.23 -36.54
C VAL A 98 34.88 -60.89 -35.83
N ALA A 99 35.39 -59.79 -36.40
CA ALA A 99 35.27 -58.46 -35.84
C ALA A 99 33.82 -57.95 -35.84
N VAL A 100 33.04 -58.22 -36.90
CA VAL A 100 31.61 -57.88 -36.97
C VAL A 100 30.80 -58.73 -35.98
N ILE A 101 31.08 -60.03 -35.86
CA ILE A 101 30.44 -60.90 -34.86
C ILE A 101 30.81 -60.42 -33.44
N ALA A 102 32.07 -60.10 -33.17
CA ALA A 102 32.50 -59.54 -31.89
C ALA A 102 31.82 -58.19 -31.60
N LEU A 103 31.71 -57.31 -32.60
CA LEU A 103 31.05 -56.00 -32.47
C LEU A 103 29.54 -56.15 -32.19
N VAL A 104 28.86 -57.08 -32.88
CA VAL A 104 27.45 -57.44 -32.64
C VAL A 104 27.27 -58.08 -31.25
N VAL A 105 28.21 -58.91 -30.79
CA VAL A 105 28.20 -59.47 -29.43
C VAL A 105 28.44 -58.38 -28.38
N THR A 106 29.36 -57.44 -28.60
CA THR A 106 29.54 -56.30 -27.68
C THR A 106 28.36 -55.35 -27.69
N LEU A 107 27.72 -55.11 -28.84
CA LEU A 107 26.51 -54.29 -28.94
C LEU A 107 25.33 -54.98 -28.25
N THR A 108 25.14 -56.29 -28.41
CA THR A 108 24.06 -57.02 -27.73
C THR A 108 24.31 -57.14 -26.23
N LEU A 109 25.55 -57.35 -25.77
CA LEU A 109 25.91 -57.21 -24.34
C LEU A 109 25.70 -55.77 -23.83
N GLN A 110 26.04 -54.74 -24.60
CA GLN A 110 25.75 -53.36 -24.21
C GLN A 110 24.24 -53.12 -24.10
N THR A 111 23.42 -53.51 -25.09
CA THR A 111 21.96 -53.34 -25.01
C THR A 111 21.31 -54.16 -23.90
N THR A 112 21.90 -55.29 -23.48
CA THR A 112 21.35 -56.10 -22.37
C THR A 112 21.82 -55.60 -21.00
N ILE A 113 23.07 -55.14 -20.86
CA ILE A 113 23.59 -54.56 -19.62
C ILE A 113 22.99 -53.17 -19.39
N PHE A 114 23.04 -52.27 -20.39
CA PHE A 114 22.42 -50.94 -20.28
C PHE A 114 20.88 -51.00 -20.34
N GLY A 115 20.30 -52.02 -20.97
CA GLY A 115 18.86 -52.28 -20.92
C GLY A 115 18.39 -52.80 -19.56
N ALA A 116 19.17 -53.66 -18.89
CA ALA A 116 18.90 -54.10 -17.53
C ALA A 116 19.19 -53.01 -16.47
N SER A 117 20.12 -52.09 -16.75
CA SER A 117 20.26 -50.83 -15.99
C SER A 117 19.27 -49.74 -16.45
N GLY A 118 18.33 -50.07 -17.35
CA GLY A 118 17.16 -49.26 -17.69
C GLY A 118 16.12 -49.26 -16.57
N GLY A 119 16.57 -49.05 -15.32
CA GLY A 119 15.69 -48.75 -14.21
C GLY A 119 14.88 -47.51 -14.58
N SER A 120 13.56 -47.60 -14.44
CA SER A 120 12.63 -46.52 -14.76
C SER A 120 12.75 -45.39 -13.74
N GLY A 121 13.83 -44.61 -13.86
CA GLY A 121 13.86 -43.26 -13.35
C GLY A 121 12.78 -42.47 -14.07
N GLU A 122 11.64 -42.28 -13.41
CA GLU A 122 10.63 -41.32 -13.83
C GLU A 122 11.29 -39.93 -13.86
N SER A 123 11.79 -39.56 -15.04
CA SER A 123 11.98 -38.17 -15.41
C SER A 123 10.58 -37.55 -15.46
N LYS A 124 10.09 -37.13 -14.28
CA LYS A 124 8.75 -36.58 -14.08
C LYS A 124 8.46 -35.62 -15.21
N GLU A 125 7.43 -35.94 -15.99
CA GLU A 125 7.14 -35.26 -17.25
C GLU A 125 7.00 -33.76 -16.99
N MET A 126 7.95 -32.98 -17.50
CA MET A 126 8.01 -31.55 -17.25
C MET A 126 6.73 -30.92 -17.80
N CYS A 127 6.07 -30.08 -17.01
CA CYS A 127 4.84 -29.43 -17.45
C CYS A 127 5.09 -28.52 -18.66
N GLN A 128 4.56 -28.92 -19.81
CA GLN A 128 4.65 -28.20 -21.09
C GLN A 128 3.38 -27.40 -21.42
N SER A 129 2.49 -27.18 -20.44
CA SER A 129 1.32 -26.31 -20.64
C SER A 129 1.73 -24.85 -20.82
N GLU A 130 0.89 -24.06 -21.49
CA GLU A 130 1.19 -22.64 -21.75
C GLU A 130 1.35 -21.84 -20.45
N GLU A 131 0.56 -22.16 -19.43
CA GLU A 131 0.61 -21.57 -18.10
C GLU A 131 1.91 -21.92 -17.37
N CYS A 132 2.35 -23.18 -17.46
CA CYS A 132 3.62 -23.63 -16.90
C CYS A 132 4.81 -22.93 -17.56
N ILE A 133 4.82 -22.82 -18.90
CA ILE A 133 5.88 -22.15 -19.65
C ILE A 133 5.93 -20.64 -19.31
N LYS A 134 4.78 -19.96 -19.33
CA LYS A 134 4.68 -18.53 -18.96
C LYS A 134 5.10 -18.26 -17.51
N THR A 135 4.69 -19.12 -16.58
CA THR A 135 5.05 -18.98 -15.16
C THR A 135 6.54 -19.21 -14.95
N ALA A 136 7.10 -20.26 -15.56
CA ALA A 136 8.53 -20.56 -15.48
C ALA A 136 9.39 -19.45 -16.10
N ALA A 137 8.99 -18.87 -17.24
CA ALA A 137 9.66 -17.73 -17.85
C ALA A 137 9.71 -16.53 -16.89
N ARG A 138 8.55 -16.05 -16.41
CA ARG A 138 8.45 -14.94 -15.45
C ARG A 138 9.26 -15.17 -14.17
N MET A 139 9.26 -16.41 -13.65
CA MET A 139 10.11 -16.76 -12.50
C MET A 139 11.58 -16.64 -12.84
N ILE A 140 12.04 -17.29 -13.93
CA ILE A 140 13.45 -17.28 -14.36
C ILE A 140 13.96 -15.86 -14.65
N GLU A 141 13.11 -14.99 -15.20
CA GLU A 141 13.42 -13.58 -15.45
C GLU A 141 13.63 -12.80 -14.15
N ASN A 142 12.88 -13.09 -13.08
CA ASN A 142 12.99 -12.35 -11.81
C ASN A 142 14.23 -12.75 -10.98
N LEU A 143 14.81 -13.93 -11.20
CA LEU A 143 15.94 -14.43 -10.40
C LEU A 143 17.26 -13.69 -10.67
N ASN A 144 17.97 -13.29 -9.61
CA ASN A 144 19.41 -12.98 -9.68
C ASN A 144 20.24 -14.24 -9.40
N LYS A 145 20.54 -15.00 -10.46
CA LYS A 145 21.29 -16.27 -10.36
C LYS A 145 22.78 -16.12 -10.02
N SER A 146 23.26 -14.91 -9.74
CA SER A 146 24.63 -14.64 -9.29
C SER A 146 24.77 -14.67 -7.76
N VAL A 147 23.66 -14.73 -7.05
CA VAL A 147 23.56 -14.70 -5.58
C VAL A 147 23.29 -16.11 -5.05
N ASP A 148 23.82 -16.44 -3.87
CA ASP A 148 23.47 -17.67 -3.18
C ASP A 148 22.13 -17.51 -2.45
N PRO A 149 21.08 -18.31 -2.76
CA PRO A 149 19.80 -18.25 -2.06
C PRO A 149 19.87 -18.55 -0.55
N CYS A 150 20.98 -19.11 -0.06
CA CYS A 150 21.22 -19.30 1.38
C CYS A 150 21.77 -18.05 2.08
N GLU A 151 22.36 -17.09 1.35
CA GLU A 151 22.92 -15.85 1.90
C GLU A 151 21.95 -14.66 1.73
N ASP A 152 21.37 -14.49 0.53
CA ASP A 152 20.28 -13.53 0.28
C ASP A 152 19.24 -14.13 -0.68
N PHE A 153 18.18 -14.68 -0.10
CA PHE A 153 17.05 -15.21 -0.86
C PHE A 153 16.22 -14.11 -1.56
N TYR A 154 16.26 -12.87 -1.09
CA TYR A 154 15.48 -11.77 -1.68
C TYR A 154 16.14 -11.26 -2.96
N ASP A 155 17.44 -10.96 -2.96
CA ASP A 155 18.16 -10.64 -4.21
C ASP A 155 18.12 -11.84 -5.17
N PHE A 156 18.40 -13.07 -4.68
CA PHE A 156 18.27 -14.27 -5.52
C PHE A 156 16.89 -14.40 -6.20
N ALA A 157 15.78 -14.14 -5.49
CA ALA A 157 14.43 -14.31 -6.01
C ALA A 157 13.90 -13.11 -6.81
N CYS A 158 14.31 -11.89 -6.47
CA CYS A 158 13.71 -10.64 -6.94
C CYS A 158 14.70 -9.67 -7.63
N GLY A 159 16.01 -9.83 -7.47
CA GLY A 159 17.01 -8.88 -7.99
C GLY A 159 16.99 -8.70 -9.50
N GLY A 160 16.66 -9.77 -10.24
CA GLY A 160 16.42 -9.68 -11.69
C GLY A 160 15.19 -8.83 -12.04
N TRP A 161 14.15 -8.83 -11.20
CA TRP A 161 13.02 -7.90 -11.33
C TRP A 161 13.45 -6.47 -11.01
N ILE A 162 14.10 -6.25 -9.86
CA ILE A 162 14.54 -4.92 -9.39
C ILE A 162 15.43 -4.24 -10.44
N ALA A 163 16.41 -4.96 -10.99
CA ALA A 163 17.33 -4.46 -12.01
C ALA A 163 16.67 -4.06 -13.35
N ARG A 164 15.42 -4.48 -13.60
CA ARG A 164 14.63 -4.10 -14.80
C ARG A 164 13.48 -3.14 -14.52
N ASN A 165 13.10 -2.94 -13.26
CA ASN A 165 11.93 -2.16 -12.85
C ASN A 165 12.35 -1.03 -11.91
N PRO A 166 13.09 -0.01 -12.41
CA PRO A 166 13.36 1.20 -11.63
C PRO A 166 12.05 1.91 -11.26
N ILE A 167 12.02 2.55 -10.11
CA ILE A 167 10.85 3.28 -9.60
C ILE A 167 10.46 4.38 -10.62
N PRO A 168 9.22 4.40 -11.15
CA PRO A 168 8.76 5.45 -12.05
C PRO A 168 8.72 6.82 -11.38
N GLN A 169 8.84 7.91 -12.15
CA GLN A 169 8.86 9.29 -11.59
C GLN A 169 7.55 9.72 -10.91
N SER A 170 6.43 9.02 -11.13
CA SER A 170 5.16 9.24 -10.44
C SER A 170 5.09 8.56 -9.07
N GLU A 171 5.99 7.63 -8.77
CA GLU A 171 5.88 6.69 -7.65
C GLU A 171 6.96 6.92 -6.58
N SER A 172 6.60 6.65 -5.33
CA SER A 172 7.56 6.61 -4.21
C SER A 172 8.09 5.20 -3.92
N VAL A 173 7.38 4.17 -4.39
CA VAL A 173 7.70 2.75 -4.22
C VAL A 173 7.27 2.02 -5.50
N TRP A 174 8.00 0.98 -5.90
CA TRP A 174 7.61 0.15 -7.05
C TRP A 174 7.80 -1.33 -6.74
N ASP A 175 6.73 -2.11 -6.87
CA ASP A 175 6.73 -3.56 -6.71
C ASP A 175 5.73 -4.23 -7.70
N GLN A 176 5.62 -5.55 -7.65
CA GLN A 176 4.73 -6.30 -8.55
C GLN A 176 3.23 -6.07 -8.29
N LEU A 177 2.81 -5.69 -7.07
CA LEU A 177 1.42 -5.36 -6.76
C LEU A 177 1.07 -3.95 -7.26
N ILE A 178 1.98 -2.98 -7.11
CA ILE A 178 1.80 -1.62 -7.65
C ILE A 178 1.77 -1.67 -9.18
N SER A 179 2.68 -2.42 -9.81
CA SER A 179 2.68 -2.63 -11.26
C SER A 179 1.40 -3.32 -11.78
N LEU A 180 0.81 -4.25 -11.02
CA LEU A 180 -0.48 -4.86 -11.35
C LEU A 180 -1.67 -3.92 -11.10
N HIS A 181 -1.57 -3.03 -10.11
CA HIS A 181 -2.56 -1.99 -9.86
C HIS A 181 -2.60 -0.98 -11.00
N GLU A 182 -1.46 -0.56 -11.54
CA GLU A 182 -1.41 0.32 -12.71
C GLU A 182 -1.98 -0.36 -13.97
N GLU A 183 -1.65 -1.63 -14.23
CA GLU A 183 -2.27 -2.39 -15.34
C GLU A 183 -3.80 -2.53 -15.18
N LEU A 184 -4.31 -2.58 -13.94
CA LEU A 184 -5.74 -2.56 -13.64
C LEU A 184 -6.35 -1.16 -13.84
N SER A 185 -5.69 -0.10 -13.36
CA SER A 185 -6.13 1.30 -13.50
C SER A 185 -6.24 1.71 -14.97
N GLN A 186 -5.31 1.29 -15.82
CA GLN A 186 -5.41 1.48 -17.28
C GLN A 186 -6.64 0.79 -17.89
N LYS A 187 -7.00 -0.42 -17.43
CA LYS A 187 -8.21 -1.13 -17.89
C LYS A 187 -9.49 -0.49 -17.36
N LEU A 188 -9.50 -0.03 -16.11
CA LEU A 188 -10.62 0.69 -15.51
C LEU A 188 -10.87 2.01 -16.24
N ARG A 189 -9.80 2.75 -16.59
CA ARG A 189 -9.86 3.95 -17.42
C ARG A 189 -10.60 3.69 -18.74
N LEU A 190 -10.22 2.66 -19.49
CA LEU A 190 -10.88 2.33 -20.77
C LEU A 190 -12.40 2.10 -20.60
N LEU A 191 -12.80 1.37 -19.54
CA LEU A 191 -14.22 1.12 -19.23
C LEU A 191 -14.99 2.40 -18.79
N LEU A 192 -14.28 3.40 -18.26
CA LEU A 192 -14.83 4.69 -17.82
C LEU A 192 -14.84 5.76 -18.93
N GLU A 193 -13.97 5.65 -19.94
CA GLU A 193 -13.96 6.47 -21.16
C GLU A 193 -15.01 6.03 -22.20
N GLU A 194 -15.51 4.79 -22.11
CA GLU A 194 -16.58 4.27 -22.98
C GLU A 194 -17.89 5.10 -22.90
N PRO A 195 -18.59 5.30 -24.03
CA PRO A 195 -19.87 6.01 -24.06
C PRO A 195 -21.01 5.18 -23.47
N ASP A 196 -21.92 5.83 -22.73
CA ASP A 196 -23.07 5.19 -22.07
C ASP A 196 -24.01 4.47 -23.05
N GLN A 197 -24.24 3.18 -22.84
CA GLN A 197 -25.04 2.32 -23.74
C GLN A 197 -26.53 2.24 -23.34
N PRO A 198 -27.45 1.92 -24.27
CA PRO A 198 -28.82 1.59 -23.95
C PRO A 198 -28.91 0.37 -23.00
N GLY A 199 -29.73 0.46 -21.95
CA GLY A 199 -29.96 -0.65 -21.00
C GLY A 199 -28.93 -0.81 -19.88
N GLU A 200 -27.83 -0.06 -19.87
CA GLU A 200 -26.83 -0.10 -18.78
C GLU A 200 -27.39 0.37 -17.42
N PRO A 201 -26.91 -0.22 -16.28
CA PRO A 201 -27.31 0.20 -14.93
C PRO A 201 -26.94 1.65 -14.60
N ARG A 202 -27.80 2.33 -13.82
CA ARG A 202 -27.57 3.70 -13.30
C ARG A 202 -26.17 3.88 -12.68
N GLY A 203 -25.69 2.90 -11.92
CA GLY A 203 -24.36 2.94 -11.28
C GLY A 203 -23.18 3.03 -12.26
N VAL A 204 -23.23 2.33 -13.40
CA VAL A 204 -22.17 2.39 -14.43
C VAL A 204 -22.11 3.80 -15.04
N LYS A 205 -23.28 4.35 -15.36
CA LYS A 205 -23.40 5.70 -15.92
C LYS A 205 -22.98 6.79 -14.94
N MET A 206 -23.28 6.61 -13.66
CA MET A 206 -22.82 7.51 -12.59
C MET A 206 -21.29 7.44 -12.43
N ALA A 207 -20.67 6.25 -12.50
CA ALA A 207 -19.21 6.13 -12.47
C ALA A 207 -18.55 6.80 -13.69
N ARG A 208 -19.08 6.59 -14.90
CA ARG A 208 -18.62 7.27 -16.14
C ARG A 208 -18.84 8.78 -16.10
N ALA A 209 -19.95 9.24 -15.54
CA ALA A 209 -20.20 10.67 -15.36
C ALA A 209 -19.20 11.29 -14.37
N TYR A 210 -19.00 10.66 -13.21
CA TYR A 210 -18.04 11.10 -12.19
C TYR A 210 -16.60 11.17 -12.75
N TYR A 211 -16.19 10.14 -13.51
CA TYR A 211 -14.89 10.13 -14.18
C TYR A 211 -14.73 11.29 -15.17
N ARG A 212 -15.75 11.54 -16.02
CA ARG A 212 -15.75 12.68 -16.96
C ARG A 212 -15.69 14.03 -16.23
N THR A 213 -16.43 14.20 -15.13
CA THR A 213 -16.37 15.43 -14.30
C THR A 213 -14.98 15.64 -13.69
N CYS A 214 -14.31 14.58 -13.25
CA CYS A 214 -12.95 14.64 -12.69
C CYS A 214 -11.90 15.08 -13.73
N LEU A 215 -12.12 14.81 -15.02
CA LEU A 215 -11.24 15.23 -16.11
C LEU A 215 -11.56 16.62 -16.71
N ASP A 216 -12.71 17.23 -16.37
CA ASP A 216 -13.14 18.53 -16.91
C ASP A 216 -12.45 19.69 -16.18
N THR A 217 -11.15 19.83 -16.44
CA THR A 217 -10.31 20.90 -15.89
C THR A 217 -10.75 22.29 -16.37
N ASP A 218 -11.31 22.43 -17.57
CA ASP A 218 -11.86 23.71 -18.06
C ASP A 218 -13.04 24.18 -17.21
N SER A 219 -13.95 23.28 -16.81
CA SER A 219 -15.02 23.60 -15.86
C SER A 219 -14.51 23.83 -14.44
N MET A 220 -13.48 23.10 -14.01
CA MET A 220 -12.86 23.26 -12.68
C MET A 220 -12.22 24.65 -12.52
N GLU A 221 -11.32 25.05 -13.43
CA GLU A 221 -10.66 26.36 -13.41
C GLU A 221 -11.67 27.51 -13.52
N LYS A 222 -12.76 27.31 -14.25
CA LYS A 222 -13.85 28.29 -14.39
C LYS A 222 -14.69 28.46 -13.11
N LEU A 223 -14.80 27.42 -12.27
CA LEU A 223 -15.46 27.49 -10.96
C LEU A 223 -14.53 28.04 -9.88
N GLY A 224 -13.24 27.72 -9.95
CA GLY A 224 -12.23 28.11 -8.97
C GLY A 224 -12.62 27.68 -7.54
N MET A 225 -12.37 28.56 -6.57
CA MET A 225 -12.60 28.28 -5.15
C MET A 225 -14.06 28.43 -4.69
N GLU A 226 -14.99 28.87 -5.56
CA GLU A 226 -16.35 29.21 -5.12
C GLU A 226 -17.14 28.00 -4.54
N PRO A 227 -17.01 26.76 -5.04
CA PRO A 227 -17.59 25.57 -4.39
C PRO A 227 -17.04 25.29 -2.98
N ILE A 228 -15.77 25.61 -2.73
CA ILE A 228 -15.14 25.49 -1.40
C ILE A 228 -15.70 26.59 -0.48
N TYR A 229 -15.85 27.83 -0.97
CA TYR A 229 -16.48 28.90 -0.20
C TYR A 229 -17.95 28.62 0.15
N GLU A 230 -18.70 27.88 -0.68
CA GLU A 230 -20.04 27.39 -0.31
C GLU A 230 -20.03 26.38 0.85
N VAL A 231 -19.01 25.52 0.93
CA VAL A 231 -18.83 24.59 2.05
C VAL A 231 -18.40 25.34 3.31
N MET A 232 -17.39 26.22 3.20
CA MET A 232 -16.92 27.05 4.32
C MET A 232 -18.06 27.88 4.93
N ALA A 233 -18.91 28.50 4.09
CA ALA A 233 -20.07 29.25 4.56
C ALA A 233 -21.07 28.40 5.35
N LYS A 234 -21.31 27.13 4.95
CA LYS A 234 -22.15 26.17 5.71
C LYS A 234 -21.50 25.80 7.05
N LEU A 235 -20.17 25.73 7.09
CA LEU A 235 -19.36 25.50 8.30
C LEU A 235 -19.10 26.77 9.13
N LYS A 236 -19.66 27.94 8.73
CA LYS A 236 -19.41 29.27 9.33
C LYS A 236 -17.92 29.71 9.31
N LEU A 237 -17.09 29.06 8.51
CA LEU A 237 -15.69 29.41 8.33
C LEU A 237 -15.58 30.66 7.44
N PRO A 238 -14.67 31.61 7.74
CA PRO A 238 -14.52 32.83 6.96
C PRO A 238 -13.85 32.54 5.62
N ARG A 239 -14.29 33.21 4.54
CA ARG A 239 -13.65 33.05 3.20
C ARG A 239 -12.18 33.44 3.21
N ASN A 240 -11.82 34.50 3.93
CA ASN A 240 -10.45 34.92 4.13
C ASN A 240 -10.14 34.82 5.62
N ILE A 241 -8.98 34.27 5.95
CA ILE A 241 -8.46 34.29 7.32
C ILE A 241 -7.99 35.74 7.63
N PRO A 242 -8.39 36.35 8.76
CA PRO A 242 -7.92 37.69 9.12
C PRO A 242 -6.39 37.74 9.37
N GLU A 243 -5.71 38.80 8.93
CA GLU A 243 -4.30 39.04 9.27
C GLU A 243 -4.13 39.44 10.77
N ASP A 244 -5.22 39.77 11.48
CA ASP A 244 -5.20 40.35 12.83
C ASP A 244 -6.06 39.54 13.83
N ASP A 245 -5.41 39.02 14.89
CA ASP A 245 -6.00 38.16 15.93
C ASP A 245 -6.84 38.94 16.96
N LEU A 246 -6.98 40.26 16.85
CA LEU A 246 -7.67 41.07 17.86
C LEU A 246 -9.16 40.72 18.09
N ASN A 247 -9.81 40.00 17.17
CA ASN A 247 -11.17 39.48 17.34
C ASN A 247 -11.30 38.09 16.67
N PRO A 248 -10.85 36.99 17.29
CA PRO A 248 -11.05 35.66 16.74
C PRO A 248 -12.56 35.34 16.73
N PRO A 249 -13.09 34.65 15.71
CA PRO A 249 -14.49 34.25 15.69
C PRO A 249 -14.79 33.29 16.86
N GLU A 250 -15.96 33.45 17.49
CA GLU A 250 -16.42 32.54 18.54
C GLU A 250 -16.75 31.17 17.93
N LEU A 251 -15.77 30.27 17.96
CA LEU A 251 -15.81 29.00 17.25
C LEU A 251 -16.16 27.85 18.20
N ASP A 252 -17.41 27.36 18.10
CA ASP A 252 -17.78 26.06 18.68
C ASP A 252 -17.12 24.94 17.86
N VAL A 253 -15.94 24.51 18.33
CA VAL A 253 -15.10 23.49 17.68
C VAL A 253 -15.83 22.15 17.59
N ALA A 254 -16.66 21.81 18.58
CA ALA A 254 -17.45 20.58 18.59
C ALA A 254 -18.57 20.62 17.55
N TRP A 255 -19.25 21.77 17.41
CA TRP A 255 -20.21 22.01 16.32
C TRP A 255 -19.53 21.94 14.95
N LEU A 256 -18.38 22.61 14.78
CA LEU A 256 -17.63 22.61 13.52
C LEU A 256 -17.25 21.19 13.12
N ALA A 257 -16.62 20.43 14.03
CA ALA A 257 -16.15 19.07 13.76
C ALA A 257 -17.28 18.12 13.38
N GLY A 258 -18.43 18.20 14.07
CA GLY A 258 -19.59 17.37 13.74
C GLY A 258 -20.17 17.68 12.35
N ASN A 259 -20.30 18.97 12.01
CA ASN A 259 -20.85 19.39 10.72
C ASN A 259 -19.86 19.17 9.57
N ALA A 260 -18.54 19.31 9.81
CA ALA A 260 -17.50 18.98 8.83
C ALA A 260 -17.53 17.49 8.46
N HIS A 261 -17.68 16.60 9.46
CA HIS A 261 -17.86 15.16 9.22
C HIS A 261 -19.16 14.86 8.43
N ARG A 262 -20.25 15.58 8.70
CA ARG A 262 -21.53 15.38 8.00
C ARG A 262 -21.49 15.86 6.55
N LEU A 263 -20.95 17.05 6.31
CA LEU A 263 -20.99 17.74 5.01
C LEU A 263 -19.91 17.28 4.03
N ILE A 264 -18.67 17.07 4.50
CA ILE A 264 -17.50 16.78 3.65
C ILE A 264 -16.65 15.59 4.12
N LYS A 265 -17.15 14.80 5.09
CA LYS A 265 -16.44 13.66 5.70
C LYS A 265 -15.08 14.02 6.34
N LEU A 266 -14.88 15.29 6.64
CA LEU A 266 -13.67 15.79 7.29
C LEU A 266 -13.73 15.55 8.80
N HIS A 267 -12.69 14.93 9.35
CA HIS A 267 -12.57 14.61 10.76
C HIS A 267 -11.69 15.65 11.46
N LEU A 268 -12.31 16.53 12.25
CA LEU A 268 -11.59 17.58 12.98
C LEU A 268 -11.52 17.20 14.46
N MET A 269 -10.31 17.09 15.00
CA MET A 269 -9.96 16.70 16.37
C MET A 269 -10.41 15.29 16.84
N VAL A 270 -11.47 14.71 16.28
CA VAL A 270 -12.01 13.40 16.68
C VAL A 270 -12.43 12.61 15.45
N ASN A 271 -12.07 11.33 15.38
CA ASN A 271 -12.61 10.41 14.38
C ASN A 271 -13.95 9.85 14.87
N PHE A 272 -14.93 9.74 13.97
CA PHE A 272 -16.24 9.14 14.23
C PHE A 272 -16.66 8.26 13.06
N PHE A 273 -17.11 7.05 13.34
CA PHE A 273 -17.69 6.18 12.32
C PHE A 273 -18.73 5.23 12.92
N ILE A 274 -19.51 4.60 12.04
CA ILE A 274 -20.37 3.48 12.40
C ILE A 274 -19.65 2.19 12.03
N SER A 275 -19.62 1.22 12.93
CA SER A 275 -19.02 -0.11 12.69
C SER A 275 -19.75 -1.18 13.51
N GLU A 276 -19.49 -2.45 13.21
CA GLU A 276 -19.96 -3.60 13.98
C GLU A 276 -19.42 -3.54 15.42
N ASP A 277 -20.22 -3.91 16.42
CA ASP A 277 -19.76 -4.00 17.81
C ASP A 277 -18.73 -5.14 17.91
N PRO A 278 -17.47 -4.90 18.36
CA PRO A 278 -16.45 -5.94 18.44
C PRO A 278 -16.80 -7.06 19.43
N ARG A 279 -17.84 -6.88 20.25
CA ARG A 279 -18.38 -7.91 21.18
C ARG A 279 -19.65 -8.58 20.63
N ASN A 280 -20.26 -8.02 19.58
CA ASN A 280 -21.48 -8.53 18.95
C ASN A 280 -21.70 -7.95 17.53
N GLY A 281 -21.07 -8.56 16.51
CA GLY A 281 -21.21 -8.18 15.10
C GLY A 281 -22.61 -8.35 14.47
N THR A 282 -23.67 -8.56 15.26
CA THR A 282 -25.07 -8.39 14.80
C THR A 282 -25.58 -6.97 14.99
N LEU A 283 -24.81 -6.09 15.66
CA LEU A 283 -25.17 -4.71 15.97
C LEU A 283 -24.13 -3.74 15.38
N ASN A 284 -24.62 -2.69 14.73
CA ASN A 284 -23.80 -1.51 14.44
C ASN A 284 -23.82 -0.54 15.62
N ARG A 285 -22.68 0.10 15.89
CA ARG A 285 -22.46 1.05 16.98
C ARG A 285 -21.78 2.31 16.47
N MET A 286 -22.01 3.41 17.17
CA MET A 286 -21.19 4.62 17.06
C MET A 286 -19.82 4.36 17.69
N MET A 287 -18.77 4.68 16.95
CA MET A 287 -17.37 4.60 17.37
C MET A 287 -16.77 6.01 17.44
N LEU A 288 -15.97 6.28 18.48
CA LEU A 288 -15.14 7.49 18.60
C LEU A 288 -13.70 7.09 18.87
N GLU A 289 -12.76 7.64 18.11
CA GLU A 289 -11.32 7.39 18.28
C GLU A 289 -10.48 8.64 17.99
N GLN A 290 -9.18 8.55 18.24
CA GLN A 290 -8.25 9.64 17.97
C GLN A 290 -8.15 9.97 16.48
N VAL A 291 -7.97 11.24 16.14
CA VAL A 291 -7.73 11.67 14.76
C VAL A 291 -6.23 11.62 14.44
N SER A 292 -5.87 11.21 13.23
CA SER A 292 -4.50 11.36 12.73
C SER A 292 -4.28 12.81 12.27
N PRO A 293 -3.20 13.50 12.68
CA PRO A 293 -2.81 14.77 12.09
C PRO A 293 -2.40 14.62 10.61
N VAL A 294 -2.38 15.73 9.86
CA VAL A 294 -2.04 15.75 8.43
C VAL A 294 -0.62 15.22 8.16
N LEU A 295 0.32 15.54 9.05
CA LEU A 295 1.63 14.89 9.09
C LEU A 295 1.57 13.66 10.01
N PRO A 296 2.13 12.50 9.62
CA PRO A 296 2.18 11.35 10.52
C PRO A 296 3.00 11.66 11.78
N ASP A 297 2.43 11.27 12.92
CA ASP A 297 2.95 11.43 14.29
C ASP A 297 4.48 11.32 14.44
N ARG A 298 5.11 10.30 13.84
CA ARG A 298 6.56 10.08 13.89
C ARG A 298 7.38 11.30 13.44
N HIS A 299 6.92 12.07 12.46
CA HIS A 299 7.63 13.25 11.95
C HIS A 299 7.44 14.45 12.89
N LEU A 300 6.25 14.56 13.48
CA LEU A 300 5.89 15.60 14.45
C LEU A 300 6.56 15.42 15.82
N LEU A 301 6.89 14.17 16.18
CA LEU A 301 7.51 13.79 17.45
C LEU A 301 9.05 13.62 17.35
N ASP A 302 9.59 13.38 16.16
CA ASP A 302 11.04 13.27 15.87
C ASP A 302 11.45 14.31 14.80
N GLN A 303 11.14 15.58 15.05
CA GLN A 303 11.37 16.69 14.09
C GLN A 303 12.85 16.91 13.75
N GLU A 304 13.80 16.47 14.59
CA GLU A 304 15.23 16.57 14.27
C GLU A 304 15.62 15.61 13.15
N ARG A 305 15.11 14.37 13.18
CA ARG A 305 15.32 13.36 12.14
C ARG A 305 14.57 13.68 10.85
N PHE A 306 13.32 14.12 10.97
CA PHE A 306 12.42 14.40 9.85
C PHE A 306 12.38 15.89 9.48
N LYS A 307 13.50 16.60 9.69
CA LYS A 307 13.57 18.06 9.55
C LYS A 307 13.22 18.53 8.13
N SER A 308 13.61 17.80 7.10
CA SER A 308 13.35 18.21 5.71
C SER A 308 11.86 18.18 5.40
N GLU A 309 11.17 17.14 5.85
CA GLU A 309 9.74 16.93 5.66
C GLU A 309 8.92 17.96 6.44
N ILE A 310 9.34 18.28 7.67
CA ILE A 310 8.76 19.36 8.48
C ILE A 310 8.98 20.74 7.83
N ASP A 311 10.17 21.02 7.29
CA ASP A 311 10.47 22.29 6.64
C ASP A 311 9.72 22.44 5.29
N GLU A 312 9.52 21.37 4.51
CA GLU A 312 8.66 21.41 3.30
C GLU A 312 7.17 21.59 3.67
N TYR A 313 6.66 20.88 4.68
CA TYR A 313 5.27 21.05 5.12
C TYR A 313 4.98 22.48 5.59
N LYS A 314 5.92 23.14 6.28
CA LYS A 314 5.80 24.55 6.66
C LYS A 314 5.71 25.48 5.45
N LYS A 315 6.45 25.20 4.35
CA LYS A 315 6.31 25.96 3.10
C LYS A 315 4.97 25.72 2.42
N TYR A 316 4.49 24.47 2.42
CA TYR A 316 3.18 24.12 1.87
C TYR A 316 2.06 24.81 2.65
N ALA A 317 2.00 24.64 3.97
CA ALA A 317 1.03 25.29 4.85
C ALA A 317 1.06 26.82 4.68
N LYS A 318 2.25 27.44 4.68
CA LYS A 318 2.41 28.88 4.40
C LYS A 318 1.79 29.29 3.05
N SER A 319 2.02 28.51 1.99
CA SER A 319 1.52 28.80 0.65
C SER A 319 -0.02 28.72 0.59
N MET A 320 -0.61 27.72 1.25
CA MET A 320 -2.06 27.58 1.36
C MET A 320 -2.69 28.69 2.21
N LEU A 321 -2.01 29.13 3.29
CA LEU A 321 -2.43 30.27 4.10
C LEU A 321 -2.34 31.60 3.33
N GLU A 322 -1.32 31.78 2.46
CA GLU A 322 -1.25 32.93 1.54
C GLU A 322 -2.40 32.93 0.52
N LEU A 323 -2.82 31.76 0.01
CA LEU A 323 -4.02 31.62 -0.83
C LEU A 323 -5.33 31.87 -0.06
N ALA A 324 -5.39 31.47 1.22
CA ALA A 324 -6.50 31.74 2.13
C ALA A 324 -6.58 33.19 2.65
N GLY A 325 -5.71 34.08 2.15
CA GLY A 325 -5.78 35.53 2.40
C GLY A 325 -5.08 36.03 3.68
N VAL A 326 -4.37 35.17 4.41
CA VAL A 326 -3.67 35.50 5.69
C VAL A 326 -2.64 36.62 5.55
N GLY A 327 -2.06 36.80 4.36
CA GLY A 327 -1.06 37.84 4.11
C GLY A 327 0.30 37.50 4.74
N LYS A 328 0.85 38.40 5.57
CA LYS A 328 2.26 38.30 6.01
C LYS A 328 2.48 37.25 7.10
N ARG A 329 1.46 36.97 7.92
CA ARG A 329 1.55 36.04 9.06
C ARG A 329 1.52 34.57 8.66
N SER A 330 1.34 34.23 7.39
CA SER A 330 1.28 32.83 6.91
C SER A 330 2.51 31.99 7.31
N GLY A 331 3.68 32.60 7.48
CA GLY A 331 4.87 31.91 7.98
C GLY A 331 4.87 31.66 9.49
N GLU A 332 4.20 32.53 10.27
CA GLU A 332 4.02 32.38 11.72
C GLU A 332 2.95 31.32 12.00
N PHE A 333 1.77 31.46 11.38
CA PHE A 333 0.68 30.49 11.48
C PHE A 333 1.09 29.09 10.97
N ALA A 334 1.93 28.97 9.93
CA ALA A 334 2.44 27.66 9.49
C ALA A 334 3.35 26.98 10.53
N GLN A 335 4.03 27.75 11.39
CA GLN A 335 4.80 27.23 12.51
C GLN A 335 3.86 26.85 13.66
N GLU A 336 2.90 27.73 14.03
CA GLU A 336 1.91 27.48 15.08
C GLU A 336 1.02 26.24 14.78
N ILE A 337 0.66 26.02 13.51
CA ILE A 337 -0.07 24.82 13.06
C ILE A 337 0.78 23.55 13.24
N VAL A 338 2.09 23.59 13.01
CA VAL A 338 2.99 22.45 13.28
C VAL A 338 3.14 22.23 14.79
N ASP A 339 3.30 23.29 15.58
CA ASP A 339 3.43 23.17 17.03
C ASP A 339 2.15 22.67 17.70
N PHE A 340 0.97 23.06 17.20
CA PHE A 340 -0.31 22.47 17.59
C PHE A 340 -0.41 21.00 17.14
N SER A 341 -0.02 20.68 15.90
CA SER A 341 -0.01 19.30 15.38
C SER A 341 0.92 18.39 16.21
N THR A 342 2.07 18.87 16.66
CA THR A 342 3.00 18.14 17.53
C THR A 342 2.43 17.95 18.93
N GLN A 343 1.74 18.94 19.51
CA GLN A 343 1.02 18.77 20.77
C GLN A 343 -0.14 17.76 20.65
N LEU A 344 -0.86 17.79 19.52
CA LEU A 344 -1.92 16.84 19.20
C LEU A 344 -1.37 15.41 19.06
N ALA A 345 -0.25 15.24 18.33
CA ALA A 345 0.47 13.97 18.22
C ALA A 345 0.94 13.46 19.60
N GLY A 346 1.42 14.35 20.46
CA GLY A 346 1.87 14.03 21.83
C GLY A 346 0.77 13.59 22.79
N ILE A 347 -0.51 13.72 22.43
CA ILE A 347 -1.63 13.23 23.25
C ILE A 347 -2.26 11.92 22.73
N LEU A 348 -1.92 11.47 21.52
CA LEU A 348 -2.35 10.20 20.94
C LEU A 348 -1.90 8.99 21.78
N ASN A 349 -2.63 7.89 21.67
CA ASN A 349 -2.18 6.56 22.06
C ASN A 349 -1.29 5.98 20.94
N THR A 350 -0.21 5.30 21.29
CA THR A 350 0.71 4.72 20.30
C THR A 350 0.09 3.53 19.55
N PRO A 351 0.60 3.17 18.35
CA PRO A 351 0.18 1.96 17.65
C PRO A 351 0.44 0.66 18.44
N GLU A 352 1.39 0.65 19.37
CA GLU A 352 1.74 -0.49 20.21
C GLU A 352 0.76 -0.63 21.38
N GLU A 353 0.37 0.50 21.99
CA GLU A 353 -0.71 0.56 22.97
C GLU A 353 -2.03 0.12 22.34
N ARG A 354 -2.42 0.66 21.18
CA ARG A 354 -3.68 0.32 20.49
C ARG A 354 -3.76 -1.14 20.02
N ARG A 355 -2.63 -1.82 19.83
CA ARG A 355 -2.56 -3.28 19.55
C ARG A 355 -2.49 -4.14 20.82
N SER A 356 -2.33 -3.55 22.00
CA SER A 356 -2.22 -4.29 23.26
C SER A 356 -3.57 -4.91 23.65
N PRO A 357 -3.62 -6.15 24.16
CA PRO A 357 -4.86 -6.72 24.71
C PRO A 357 -5.38 -5.98 25.96
N ASN A 358 -4.58 -5.06 26.51
CA ASN A 358 -4.98 -4.18 27.62
C ASN A 358 -5.67 -2.88 27.15
N HIS A 359 -5.69 -2.58 25.85
CA HIS A 359 -6.38 -1.42 25.29
C HIS A 359 -7.87 -1.71 25.16
N MET A 360 -8.63 -1.28 26.17
CA MET A 360 -10.04 -1.60 26.34
C MET A 360 -10.95 -0.58 25.65
N PHE A 361 -11.94 -1.05 24.89
CA PHE A 361 -13.01 -0.20 24.37
C PHE A 361 -14.02 0.16 25.48
N HIS A 362 -14.42 1.44 25.56
CA HIS A 362 -15.31 1.97 26.59
C HIS A 362 -16.72 2.24 26.03
N ASP A 363 -17.75 1.53 26.53
CA ASP A 363 -19.14 1.64 26.06
C ASP A 363 -20.00 2.55 26.97
N LEU A 364 -20.01 3.84 26.65
CA LEU A 364 -20.53 4.93 27.49
C LEU A 364 -21.83 5.53 26.94
N SER A 365 -22.67 6.13 27.80
CA SER A 365 -23.63 7.12 27.33
C SER A 365 -22.92 8.45 27.00
N PHE A 366 -23.55 9.34 26.24
CA PHE A 366 -22.98 10.67 26.00
C PHE A 366 -22.85 11.49 27.29
N GLN A 367 -23.70 11.26 28.29
CA GLN A 367 -23.55 11.88 29.61
C GLN A 367 -22.31 11.37 30.36
N ASP A 368 -22.07 10.05 30.36
CA ASP A 368 -20.87 9.46 30.98
C ASP A 368 -19.60 9.91 30.26
N LEU A 369 -19.63 10.01 28.93
CA LEU A 369 -18.52 10.52 28.12
C LEU A 369 -18.19 11.99 28.46
N GLN A 370 -19.21 12.84 28.53
CA GLN A 370 -19.08 14.24 28.94
C GLN A 370 -18.43 14.34 30.34
N MET A 371 -18.97 13.64 31.34
CA MET A 371 -18.40 13.61 32.70
C MET A 371 -16.97 13.04 32.76
N THR A 372 -16.63 12.09 31.90
CA THR A 372 -15.30 11.44 31.86
C THR A 372 -14.23 12.30 31.19
N THR A 373 -14.63 13.25 30.33
CA THR A 373 -13.72 14.07 29.50
C THR A 373 -13.63 15.53 29.95
N ASP A 374 -14.69 16.13 30.51
CA ASP A 374 -14.66 17.53 30.98
C ASP A 374 -13.67 17.79 32.11
N MET A 375 -13.42 16.79 32.98
CA MET A 375 -12.47 16.80 34.11
C MET A 375 -12.31 18.14 34.85
N ASN A 376 -11.39 19.00 34.40
CA ASN A 376 -11.07 20.32 34.97
C ASN A 376 -11.25 21.48 33.98
N ALA A 377 -11.66 21.23 32.73
CA ALA A 377 -11.65 22.20 31.65
C ALA A 377 -12.72 21.90 30.56
N ALA A 378 -13.84 22.61 30.60
CA ALA A 378 -14.99 22.37 29.72
C ALA A 378 -14.92 23.16 28.40
N GLN A 379 -14.54 22.51 27.31
CA GLN A 379 -14.57 23.08 25.94
C GLN A 379 -15.03 22.12 24.83
N TRP A 380 -15.41 20.87 25.12
CA TRP A 380 -15.91 19.94 24.10
C TRP A 380 -17.30 19.41 24.44
N ASN A 381 -18.33 19.88 23.73
CA ASN A 381 -19.70 19.45 23.92
C ASN A 381 -20.04 18.26 23.02
N TRP A 382 -20.08 17.05 23.60
CA TRP A 382 -20.36 15.82 22.87
C TRP A 382 -21.76 15.75 22.28
N THR A 383 -22.74 16.41 22.92
CA THR A 383 -24.11 16.49 22.38
C THR A 383 -24.18 17.42 21.17
N THR A 384 -23.46 18.56 21.18
CA THR A 384 -23.35 19.41 20.00
C THR A 384 -22.63 18.71 18.85
N TYR A 385 -21.52 18.02 19.13
CA TYR A 385 -20.78 17.23 18.14
C TYR A 385 -21.66 16.18 17.46
N ILE A 386 -22.31 15.30 18.23
CA ILE A 386 -23.08 14.19 17.65
C ILE A 386 -24.33 14.67 16.90
N ASN A 387 -24.95 15.78 17.34
CA ASN A 387 -26.04 16.41 16.61
C ASN A 387 -25.57 17.02 15.28
N GLY A 388 -24.34 17.53 15.19
CA GLY A 388 -23.72 17.95 13.93
C GLY A 388 -23.45 16.76 12.99
N VAL A 389 -22.90 15.67 13.52
CA VAL A 389 -22.62 14.41 12.79
C VAL A 389 -23.87 13.83 12.12
N PHE A 390 -25.02 13.88 12.80
CA PHE A 390 -26.31 13.39 12.30
C PHE A 390 -27.24 14.49 11.76
N ASN A 391 -26.75 15.72 11.59
CA ASN A 391 -27.55 16.81 11.02
C ASN A 391 -28.02 16.45 9.60
N ASP A 392 -29.21 16.92 9.21
CA ASP A 392 -29.85 16.59 7.94
C ASP A 392 -29.93 15.07 7.67
N THR A 393 -30.25 14.26 8.71
CA THR A 393 -30.60 12.83 8.58
C THR A 393 -31.93 12.52 9.26
N ASP A 394 -32.55 11.39 8.91
CA ASP A 394 -33.73 10.86 9.60
C ASP A 394 -33.40 10.27 11.01
N VAL A 395 -32.12 10.17 11.37
CA VAL A 395 -31.66 9.59 12.64
C VAL A 395 -31.72 10.64 13.74
N LYS A 396 -32.48 10.34 14.81
CA LYS A 396 -32.62 11.22 15.98
C LYS A 396 -31.86 10.65 17.17
N ILE A 397 -30.74 11.26 17.50
CA ILE A 397 -29.90 10.87 18.63
C ILE A 397 -30.52 11.35 19.94
N ASP A 398 -30.89 10.41 20.82
CA ASP A 398 -31.28 10.68 22.19
C ASP A 398 -30.05 10.51 23.09
N ALA A 399 -29.30 11.58 23.32
CA ALA A 399 -28.04 11.55 24.06
C ALA A 399 -28.14 10.99 25.51
N ALA A 400 -29.35 10.88 26.07
CA ALA A 400 -29.60 10.28 27.38
C ALA A 400 -29.89 8.76 27.35
N LYS A 401 -30.07 8.18 26.16
CA LYS A 401 -30.26 6.72 25.94
C LYS A 401 -29.19 6.09 25.07
N GLU A 402 -28.74 6.83 24.06
CA GLU A 402 -27.77 6.37 23.08
C GLU A 402 -26.39 6.16 23.69
N LYS A 403 -25.69 5.15 23.17
CA LYS A 403 -24.38 4.74 23.65
C LYS A 403 -23.34 4.65 22.55
N VAL A 404 -22.18 5.22 22.83
CA VAL A 404 -21.02 5.29 21.95
C VAL A 404 -19.88 4.45 22.52
N ILE A 405 -19.17 3.76 21.64
CA ILE A 405 -17.94 3.05 21.97
C ILE A 405 -16.77 4.01 21.72
N VAL A 406 -16.03 4.32 22.78
CA VAL A 406 -14.77 5.07 22.70
C VAL A 406 -13.61 4.08 22.65
N VAL A 407 -12.73 4.29 21.68
CA VAL A 407 -11.47 3.56 21.53
C VAL A 407 -10.39 4.23 22.38
N ASP A 408 -10.00 5.46 22.05
CA ASP A 408 -8.91 6.17 22.73
C ASP A 408 -9.41 7.07 23.87
N MET A 409 -9.85 6.46 24.98
CA MET A 409 -10.34 7.22 26.14
C MET A 409 -9.31 8.24 26.64
N THR A 410 -8.05 7.83 26.77
CA THR A 410 -6.93 8.68 27.22
C THR A 410 -6.70 9.88 26.29
N TYR A 411 -6.90 9.73 24.97
CA TYR A 411 -6.83 10.84 24.02
C TYR A 411 -8.00 11.82 24.23
N LEU A 412 -9.24 11.31 24.31
CA LEU A 412 -10.43 12.14 24.52
C LEU A 412 -10.45 12.86 25.88
N GLN A 413 -9.73 12.36 26.88
CA GLN A 413 -9.53 13.03 28.16
C GLN A 413 -8.48 14.15 28.11
N LYS A 414 -7.47 14.04 27.23
CA LYS A 414 -6.43 15.06 27.04
C LYS A 414 -6.88 16.17 26.08
N LEU A 415 -7.64 15.84 25.05
CA LEU A 415 -8.03 16.76 23.97
C LEU A 415 -8.70 18.07 24.46
N PRO A 416 -9.70 18.07 25.36
CA PRO A 416 -10.29 19.31 25.88
C PRO A 416 -9.27 20.20 26.59
N GLN A 417 -8.29 19.60 27.27
CA GLN A 417 -7.23 20.34 27.98
C GLN A 417 -6.26 21.01 26.99
N LEU A 418 -5.92 20.33 25.89
CA LEU A 418 -5.11 20.90 24.80
C LEU A 418 -5.83 22.06 24.10
N LEU A 419 -7.12 21.91 23.80
CA LEU A 419 -7.92 22.99 23.19
C LEU A 419 -8.00 24.22 24.10
N VAL A 420 -8.19 24.04 25.41
CA VAL A 420 -8.24 25.15 26.40
C VAL A 420 -6.92 25.91 26.52
N LEU A 421 -5.79 25.24 26.26
CA LEU A 421 -4.45 25.85 26.31
C LEU A 421 -4.02 26.45 24.97
N THR A 422 -4.74 26.19 23.88
CA THR A 422 -4.41 26.66 22.53
C THR A 422 -5.20 27.95 22.21
N PRO A 423 -4.57 28.99 21.63
CA PRO A 423 -5.30 30.20 21.21
C PRO A 423 -6.40 29.89 20.19
N SER A 424 -7.56 30.54 20.32
CA SER A 424 -8.70 30.30 19.43
C SER A 424 -8.44 30.67 17.96
N SER A 425 -7.51 31.59 17.68
CA SER A 425 -7.00 31.84 16.32
C SER A 425 -6.28 30.61 15.77
N VAL A 426 -5.28 30.07 16.48
CA VAL A 426 -4.56 28.84 16.08
C VAL A 426 -5.52 27.65 15.84
N ILE A 427 -6.54 27.48 16.69
CA ILE A 427 -7.58 26.45 16.46
C ILE A 427 -8.40 26.77 15.21
N GLY A 428 -8.82 28.02 15.00
CA GLY A 428 -9.51 28.45 13.80
C GLY A 428 -8.71 28.15 12.54
N GLU A 429 -7.43 28.54 12.51
CA GLU A 429 -6.60 28.47 11.32
C GLU A 429 -6.06 27.06 11.02
N TYR A 430 -5.88 26.23 12.06
CA TYR A 430 -5.70 24.78 11.88
C TYR A 430 -6.89 24.14 11.15
N ASN A 431 -8.12 24.44 11.59
CA ASN A 431 -9.33 23.89 10.97
C ASN A 431 -9.62 24.52 9.59
N ASN A 432 -9.32 25.81 9.37
CA ASN A 432 -9.44 26.45 8.07
C ASN A 432 -8.44 25.86 7.06
N LEU A 433 -7.16 25.69 7.43
CA LEU A 433 -6.16 25.07 6.56
C LEU A 433 -6.60 23.65 6.15
N ILE A 434 -7.13 22.87 7.09
CA ILE A 434 -7.61 21.50 6.85
C ILE A 434 -8.95 21.46 6.08
N ALA A 435 -9.64 22.59 5.91
CA ALA A 435 -10.75 22.75 4.97
C ALA A 435 -10.32 23.26 3.58
N TYR A 436 -9.06 23.66 3.42
CA TYR A 436 -8.44 24.13 2.17
C TYR A 436 -7.50 23.10 1.51
N VAL A 437 -7.18 22.00 2.20
CA VAL A 437 -6.19 20.98 1.84
C VAL A 437 -6.86 19.62 1.72
#